data_AF-A0A354WHR5-F1
#
_entry.id   AF-A0A354WHR5-F1
#
_cell.length_a   1.000
_cell.length_b   1.000
_cell.length_c   1.000
_cell.angle_alpha   90.00
_cell.angle_beta   90.00
_cell.angle_gamma   90.00
#
_symmetry.space_group_name_H-M   'P 1'
#
loop_
_entity.id
_entity.type
_entity.pdbx_description
1 polymer ?
#
loop_
_entity_poly.entity_id
_entity_poly.type
_entity_poly.pdbx_seq_one_letter_code
_entity_poly.pdbx_strand_id
1 'polypeptide(L)'
;PGTDDRERRPSSGEFGPDEFTKLFQEAIDTVDLIFREGVDWRAFIYSFKKVQVENSETELTIQRIENKGDGVFIVRVQVPPEADKTKIHQNFTQTYQETLQTLETEYQEKLKIKDSEIANYRERSSNMTEVIRLLASREITQDRKFIKKSPLVAGKLVILKIIKGDFKTGFTVMLQLGQDGMLPSTEISGSLPPFPELEATYQQWKILYHKLQLPVRISGRKVNLFSSQDVCKDSAKLLEKQLKTWLKSEEFYPLKDRLQQKLNSTDEIRLILQTEHPTLLRLPWQVWEIFEHYPKAEIALSLPQYDQAESVNLNLPRTRVRILAILGNNQDINVHKD
;
A
#
# COMPACT_ATOMS: atom_id res chain seq x y z
N PRO A 1 16.15 -44.87 -46.81
CA PRO A 1 15.64 -44.09 -45.65
C PRO A 1 15.60 -42.61 -46.02
N GLY A 2 14.39 -42.06 -46.15
CA GLY A 2 14.14 -40.74 -46.72
C GLY A 2 14.74 -39.61 -45.89
N THR A 3 15.43 -38.70 -46.57
CA THR A 3 15.82 -37.40 -46.02
C THR A 3 14.69 -36.41 -46.33
N ASP A 4 13.62 -36.49 -45.56
CA ASP A 4 12.57 -35.47 -45.55
C ASP A 4 12.58 -34.81 -44.18
N ASP A 5 13.48 -33.83 -44.00
CA ASP A 5 13.54 -32.97 -42.81
C ASP A 5 14.36 -31.70 -43.09
N ARG A 6 14.13 -31.09 -44.25
CA ARG A 6 14.61 -29.72 -44.50
C ARG A 6 13.40 -28.82 -44.65
N GLU A 7 12.94 -28.30 -43.51
CA GLU A 7 11.92 -27.27 -43.44
C GLU A 7 12.38 -26.06 -44.28
N ARG A 8 11.78 -25.88 -45.46
CA ARG A 8 12.12 -24.79 -46.38
C ARG A 8 11.69 -23.46 -45.77
N ARG A 9 12.50 -22.42 -45.92
CA ARG A 9 12.14 -21.03 -45.63
C ARG A 9 12.17 -20.22 -46.93
N PRO A 10 11.11 -19.44 -47.26
CA PRO A 10 9.82 -19.44 -46.58
C PRO A 10 9.10 -20.78 -46.81
N SER A 11 8.19 -21.14 -45.90
CA SER A 11 7.43 -22.40 -45.98
C SER A 11 6.54 -22.47 -47.23
N SER A 12 6.24 -21.32 -47.84
CA SER A 12 5.62 -21.18 -49.15
C SER A 12 6.11 -19.88 -49.82
N GLY A 13 6.25 -19.89 -51.15
CA GLY A 13 6.72 -18.72 -51.92
C GLY A 13 8.23 -18.68 -52.20
N GLU A 14 8.67 -17.59 -52.83
CA GLU A 14 10.07 -17.25 -53.04
C GLU A 14 10.39 -15.95 -52.32
N PHE A 15 11.61 -15.83 -51.79
CA PHE A 15 12.05 -14.56 -51.22
C PHE A 15 12.08 -13.49 -52.31
N GLY A 16 11.49 -12.34 -52.02
CA GLY A 16 11.72 -11.14 -52.81
C GLY A 16 13.19 -10.69 -52.74
N PRO A 17 13.60 -9.73 -53.59
CA PRO A 17 14.93 -9.12 -53.50
C PRO A 17 15.21 -8.66 -52.06
N ASP A 18 16.37 -9.06 -51.51
CA ASP A 18 16.86 -8.74 -50.16
C ASP A 18 16.06 -9.30 -48.97
N GLU A 19 14.98 -10.05 -49.17
CA GLU A 19 14.15 -10.56 -48.08
C GLU A 19 14.85 -11.65 -47.25
N PHE A 20 15.57 -12.56 -47.92
CA PHE A 20 16.44 -13.54 -47.27
C PHE A 20 17.53 -12.85 -46.44
N THR A 21 18.19 -11.84 -47.03
CA THR A 21 19.23 -11.05 -46.36
C THR A 21 18.68 -10.39 -45.11
N LYS A 22 17.50 -9.77 -45.17
CA LYS A 22 16.85 -9.13 -44.00
C LYS A 22 16.56 -10.12 -42.87
N LEU A 23 16.03 -11.31 -43.18
CA LEU A 23 15.71 -12.33 -42.18
C LEU A 23 16.93 -12.93 -41.49
N PHE A 24 18.05 -13.09 -42.21
CA PHE A 24 19.28 -13.60 -41.62
C PHE A 24 20.15 -12.51 -40.98
N GLN A 25 20.12 -11.28 -41.51
CA GLN A 25 20.77 -10.12 -40.91
C GLN A 25 20.18 -9.82 -39.51
N GLU A 26 18.86 -9.98 -39.35
CA GLU A 26 18.16 -9.84 -38.06
C GLU A 26 18.70 -10.82 -36.99
N ALA A 27 19.12 -12.03 -37.37
CA ALA A 27 19.71 -12.99 -36.44
C ALA A 27 21.18 -12.66 -36.12
N ILE A 28 21.91 -12.05 -37.06
CA ILE A 28 23.33 -11.75 -36.90
C ILE A 28 23.52 -10.56 -35.96
N ASP A 29 22.68 -9.53 -36.02
CA ASP A 29 22.89 -8.26 -35.30
C ASP A 29 22.33 -8.27 -33.87
N THR A 30 22.33 -9.45 -33.24
CA THR A 30 21.77 -9.62 -31.89
C THR A 30 22.70 -10.38 -30.96
N VAL A 31 22.54 -10.13 -29.66
CA VAL A 31 23.18 -10.84 -28.56
C VAL A 31 22.08 -11.50 -27.75
N ASP A 32 22.12 -12.82 -27.66
CA ASP A 32 21.17 -13.61 -26.86
C ASP A 32 21.68 -13.77 -25.43
N LEU A 33 20.97 -13.20 -24.47
CA LEU A 33 21.20 -13.36 -23.04
C LEU A 33 20.28 -14.46 -22.51
N ILE A 34 20.87 -15.58 -22.08
CA ILE A 34 20.13 -16.78 -21.67
C ILE A 34 20.10 -16.88 -20.14
N PHE A 35 18.90 -16.95 -19.59
CA PHE A 35 18.64 -17.12 -18.17
C PHE A 35 17.98 -18.47 -17.94
N ARG A 36 18.59 -19.32 -17.12
CA ARG A 36 18.14 -20.71 -16.94
C ARG A 36 17.24 -20.92 -15.73
N GLU A 37 17.24 -19.99 -14.78
CA GLU A 37 16.56 -20.11 -13.47
C GLU A 37 15.61 -18.93 -13.22
N GLY A 38 14.95 -18.46 -14.29
CA GLY A 38 14.20 -17.21 -14.27
C GLY A 38 15.12 -15.99 -14.35
N VAL A 39 14.49 -14.82 -14.41
CA VAL A 39 15.19 -13.53 -14.52
C VAL A 39 14.86 -12.69 -13.29
N ASP A 40 15.88 -12.24 -12.57
CA ASP A 40 15.69 -11.15 -11.61
C ASP A 40 15.64 -9.84 -12.41
N TRP A 41 14.43 -9.35 -12.65
CA TRP A 41 14.22 -8.17 -13.49
C TRP A 41 14.83 -6.89 -12.90
N ARG A 42 15.05 -6.80 -11.58
CA ARG A 42 15.72 -5.65 -10.98
C ARG A 42 17.21 -5.68 -11.27
N ALA A 43 17.84 -6.83 -11.04
CA ALA A 43 19.25 -7.05 -11.38
C ALA A 43 19.48 -6.87 -12.89
N PHE A 44 18.56 -7.37 -13.72
CA PHE A 44 18.58 -7.23 -15.17
C PHE A 44 18.55 -5.76 -15.59
N ILE A 45 17.56 -4.98 -15.13
CA ILE A 45 17.42 -3.56 -15.53
C ILE A 45 18.64 -2.75 -15.13
N TYR A 46 19.16 -2.97 -13.91
CA TYR A 46 20.35 -2.27 -13.44
C TYR A 46 21.58 -2.63 -14.29
N SER A 47 21.79 -3.92 -14.54
CA SER A 47 22.92 -4.42 -15.32
C SER A 47 22.85 -3.95 -16.77
N PHE A 48 21.66 -4.01 -17.39
CA PHE A 48 21.46 -3.56 -18.75
C PHE A 48 21.75 -2.07 -18.92
N LYS A 49 21.25 -1.23 -18.00
CA LYS A 49 21.54 0.21 -18.00
C LYS A 49 23.02 0.50 -17.83
N LYS A 50 23.71 -0.21 -16.94
CA LYS A 50 25.14 -0.03 -16.72
C LYS A 50 25.94 -0.37 -17.97
N VAL A 51 25.63 -1.49 -18.62
CA VAL A 51 26.26 -1.88 -19.89
C VAL A 51 25.94 -0.88 -21.01
N GLN A 52 24.73 -0.33 -21.07
CA GLN A 52 24.39 0.74 -22.03
C GLN A 52 25.24 2.00 -21.83
N VAL A 53 25.47 2.42 -20.57
CA VAL A 53 26.32 3.58 -20.27
C VAL A 53 27.78 3.32 -20.62
N GLU A 54 28.30 2.12 -20.29
CA GLU A 54 29.68 1.73 -20.59
C GLU A 54 29.94 1.53 -22.09
N ASN A 55 28.89 1.34 -22.87
CA ASN A 55 28.95 1.20 -24.32
C ASN A 55 28.14 2.32 -25.01
N SER A 56 28.25 3.56 -24.53
CA SER A 56 27.47 4.71 -24.99
C SER A 56 27.58 5.05 -26.48
N GLU A 57 28.62 4.54 -27.15
CA GLU A 57 28.83 4.68 -28.60
C GLU A 57 28.02 3.65 -29.42
N THR A 58 27.45 2.64 -28.78
CA THR A 58 26.63 1.59 -29.40
C THR A 58 25.22 1.59 -28.84
N GLU A 59 24.22 1.71 -29.71
CA GLU A 59 22.83 1.65 -29.31
C GLU A 59 22.43 0.18 -29.04
N LEU A 60 22.29 -0.18 -27.76
CA LEU A 60 21.79 -1.48 -27.33
C LEU A 60 20.29 -1.37 -27.04
N THR A 61 19.46 -2.14 -27.75
CA THR A 61 18.01 -2.17 -27.52
C THR A 61 17.52 -3.59 -27.32
N ILE A 62 16.53 -3.78 -26.45
CA ILE A 62 15.91 -5.10 -26.29
C ILE A 62 14.99 -5.31 -27.49
N GLN A 63 15.32 -6.27 -28.34
CA GLN A 63 14.53 -6.62 -29.51
C GLN A 63 13.35 -7.52 -29.12
N ARG A 64 13.62 -8.54 -28.29
CA ARG A 64 12.63 -9.51 -27.86
C ARG A 64 12.99 -10.16 -26.52
N ILE A 65 11.96 -10.55 -25.77
CA ILE A 65 12.07 -11.46 -24.63
C ILE A 65 11.26 -12.72 -24.95
N GLU A 66 11.88 -13.87 -24.87
CA GLU A 66 11.25 -15.17 -25.12
C GLU A 66 11.23 -16.00 -23.82
N ASN A 67 10.06 -16.52 -23.48
CA ASN A 67 9.92 -17.54 -22.43
C ASN A 67 9.91 -18.91 -23.10
N LYS A 68 10.90 -19.75 -22.81
CA LYS A 68 11.05 -21.10 -23.37
C LYS A 68 10.40 -22.20 -22.52
N GLY A 69 9.76 -21.84 -21.40
CA GLY A 69 9.27 -22.80 -20.40
C GLY A 69 10.36 -23.19 -19.40
N ASP A 70 9.97 -23.90 -18.35
CA ASP A 70 10.88 -24.44 -17.32
C ASP A 70 11.80 -23.41 -16.64
N GLY A 71 11.34 -22.15 -16.57
CA GLY A 71 12.13 -21.05 -16.00
C GLY A 71 13.19 -20.48 -16.96
N VAL A 72 13.30 -20.99 -18.19
CA VAL A 72 14.26 -20.50 -19.17
C VAL A 72 13.73 -19.28 -19.91
N PHE A 73 14.48 -18.19 -19.86
CA PHE A 73 14.21 -16.97 -20.61
C PHE A 73 15.39 -16.63 -21.53
N ILE A 74 15.09 -16.11 -22.71
CA ILE A 74 16.08 -15.56 -23.64
C ILE A 74 15.73 -14.10 -23.86
N VAL A 75 16.65 -13.20 -23.56
CA VAL A 75 16.53 -11.78 -23.88
C VAL A 75 17.44 -11.49 -25.06
N ARG A 76 16.85 -11.19 -26.20
CA ARG A 76 17.56 -10.84 -27.43
C ARG A 76 17.77 -9.34 -27.49
N VAL A 77 19.04 -8.94 -27.50
CA VAL A 77 19.46 -7.55 -27.53
C VAL A 77 19.98 -7.23 -28.93
N GLN A 78 19.36 -6.27 -29.60
CA GLN A 78 19.86 -5.71 -30.84
C GLN A 78 21.13 -4.91 -30.57
N VAL A 79 22.15 -5.14 -31.38
CA VAL A 79 23.44 -4.45 -31.33
C VAL A 79 23.85 -3.99 -32.73
N PRO A 80 24.70 -2.96 -32.86
CA PRO A 80 25.26 -2.59 -34.16
C PRO A 80 26.09 -3.73 -34.77
N PRO A 81 26.15 -3.87 -36.10
CA PRO A 81 26.87 -4.96 -36.79
C PRO A 81 28.36 -5.02 -36.41
N GLU A 82 28.98 -3.86 -36.21
CA GLU A 82 30.38 -3.66 -35.84
C GLU A 82 30.68 -3.85 -34.34
N ALA A 83 29.65 -4.07 -33.52
CA ALA A 83 29.82 -4.19 -32.08
C ALA A 83 30.47 -5.52 -31.65
N ASP A 84 31.32 -5.46 -30.62
CA ASP A 84 31.91 -6.65 -29.99
C ASP A 84 30.87 -7.35 -29.10
N LYS A 85 30.11 -8.25 -29.73
CA LYS A 85 29.05 -9.06 -29.11
C LYS A 85 29.55 -9.88 -27.92
N THR A 86 30.76 -10.41 -28.01
CA THR A 86 31.36 -11.23 -26.95
C THR A 86 31.64 -10.37 -25.72
N LYS A 87 32.22 -9.19 -25.92
CA LYS A 87 32.47 -8.23 -24.85
C LYS A 87 31.18 -7.72 -24.21
N ILE A 88 30.16 -7.38 -25.01
CA ILE A 88 28.85 -6.95 -24.49
C ILE A 88 28.22 -8.06 -23.63
N HIS A 89 28.22 -9.31 -24.13
CA HIS A 89 27.69 -10.44 -23.37
C HIS A 89 28.48 -10.67 -22.06
N GLN A 90 29.81 -10.63 -22.10
CA GLN A 90 30.66 -10.80 -20.92
C GLN A 90 30.43 -9.70 -19.88
N ASN A 91 30.43 -8.44 -20.29
CA ASN A 91 30.20 -7.30 -19.41
C ASN A 91 28.82 -7.37 -18.76
N PHE A 92 27.79 -7.71 -19.54
CA PHE A 92 26.44 -7.90 -19.01
C PHE A 92 26.40 -9.03 -18.00
N THR A 93 26.95 -10.19 -18.35
CA THR A 93 26.93 -11.38 -17.49
C THR A 93 27.64 -11.11 -16.17
N GLN A 94 28.82 -10.48 -16.21
CA GLN A 94 29.56 -10.11 -15.00
C GLN A 94 28.77 -9.13 -14.13
N THR A 95 28.28 -8.05 -14.73
CA THR A 95 27.50 -7.03 -14.01
C THR A 95 26.25 -7.62 -13.38
N TYR A 96 25.57 -8.53 -14.08
CA TYR A 96 24.37 -9.19 -13.58
C TYR A 96 24.67 -10.06 -12.36
N GLN A 97 25.77 -10.82 -12.38
CA GLN A 97 26.21 -11.63 -11.24
C GLN A 97 26.60 -10.77 -10.02
N GLU A 98 27.34 -9.68 -10.23
CA GLU A 98 27.70 -8.73 -9.17
C GLU A 98 26.46 -8.07 -8.55
N THR A 99 25.49 -7.71 -9.39
CA THR A 99 24.25 -7.07 -8.95
C THR A 99 23.38 -8.04 -8.16
N LEU A 100 23.28 -9.30 -8.61
CA LEU A 100 22.59 -10.36 -7.87
C LEU A 100 23.20 -10.57 -6.49
N GLN A 101 24.53 -10.64 -6.39
CA GLN A 101 25.22 -10.80 -5.10
C GLN A 101 24.97 -9.61 -4.17
N THR A 102 24.98 -8.38 -4.71
CA THR A 102 24.69 -7.17 -3.94
C THR A 102 23.26 -7.19 -3.40
N LEU A 103 22.28 -7.49 -4.27
CA LEU A 103 20.87 -7.57 -3.87
C LEU A 103 20.63 -8.68 -2.84
N GLU A 104 21.22 -9.85 -3.03
CA GLU A 104 21.12 -10.96 -2.07
C GLU A 104 21.69 -10.55 -0.71
N THR A 105 22.85 -9.88 -0.68
CA THR A 105 23.46 -9.38 0.56
C THR A 105 22.53 -8.40 1.27
N GLU A 106 21.94 -7.44 0.55
CA GLU A 106 20.98 -6.50 1.13
C GLU A 106 19.72 -7.20 1.70
N TYR A 107 19.22 -8.23 1.02
CA TYR A 107 18.09 -9.02 1.53
C TYR A 107 18.48 -9.81 2.78
N GLN A 108 19.65 -10.44 2.80
CA GLN A 108 20.15 -11.18 3.95
C GLN A 108 20.38 -10.27 5.17
N GLU A 109 20.88 -9.06 4.97
CA GLU A 109 21.01 -8.07 6.05
C GLU A 109 19.64 -7.66 6.60
N LYS A 110 18.66 -7.39 5.73
CA LYS A 110 17.29 -7.09 6.15
C LYS A 110 16.66 -8.26 6.92
N LEU A 111 16.91 -9.50 6.50
CA LEU A 111 16.43 -10.68 7.22
C LEU A 111 17.07 -10.79 8.61
N LYS A 112 18.39 -10.58 8.74
CA LYS A 112 19.07 -10.58 10.05
C LYS A 112 18.54 -9.51 11.00
N ILE A 113 18.26 -8.31 10.49
CA ILE A 113 17.66 -7.23 11.29
C ILE A 113 16.28 -7.67 11.78
N LYS A 114 15.45 -8.22 10.90
CA LYS A 114 14.12 -8.74 11.27
C LYS A 114 14.21 -9.89 12.28
N ASP A 115 15.13 -10.82 12.11
CA ASP A 115 15.34 -11.93 13.05
C ASP A 115 15.75 -11.43 14.44
N SER A 116 16.61 -10.41 14.49
CA SER A 116 17.01 -9.76 15.74
C SER A 116 15.81 -9.06 16.41
N GLU A 117 14.95 -8.42 15.63
CA GLU A 117 13.72 -7.80 16.14
C GLU A 117 12.75 -8.86 16.70
N ILE A 118 12.54 -9.96 15.98
CA ILE A 118 11.74 -11.10 16.43
C ILE A 118 12.30 -11.69 17.73
N ALA A 119 13.62 -11.81 17.86
CA ALA A 119 14.27 -12.30 19.08
C ALA A 119 13.99 -11.37 20.27
N ASN A 120 14.12 -10.05 20.09
CA ASN A 120 13.81 -9.06 21.13
C ASN A 120 12.32 -9.14 21.56
N TYR A 121 11.41 -9.32 20.61
CA TYR A 121 9.98 -9.52 20.92
C TYR A 121 9.74 -10.80 21.72
N ARG A 122 10.37 -11.92 21.32
CA ARG A 122 10.25 -13.21 22.04
C ARG A 122 10.80 -13.10 23.46
N GLU A 123 11.93 -12.43 23.66
CA GLU A 123 12.49 -12.18 24.99
C GLU A 123 11.55 -11.34 25.86
N ARG A 124 11.01 -10.25 25.31
CA ARG A 124 10.06 -9.39 26.03
C ARG A 124 8.79 -10.15 26.43
N SER A 125 8.29 -11.03 25.56
CA SER A 125 7.14 -11.90 25.83
C SER A 125 7.44 -12.92 26.94
N SER A 126 8.65 -13.51 26.93
CA SER A 126 9.12 -14.41 27.99
C SER A 126 9.20 -13.69 29.34
N ASN A 127 9.81 -12.51 29.39
CA ASN A 127 9.92 -11.70 30.61
C ASN A 127 8.54 -11.32 31.17
N MET A 128 7.59 -10.99 30.30
CA MET A 128 6.22 -10.70 30.71
C MET A 128 5.52 -11.93 31.31
N THR A 129 5.71 -13.10 30.70
CA THR A 129 5.14 -14.37 31.20
C THR A 129 5.64 -14.66 32.62
N GLU A 130 6.93 -14.42 32.87
CA GLU A 130 7.51 -14.61 34.20
C GLU A 130 6.96 -13.61 35.23
N VAL A 131 6.77 -12.35 34.83
CA VAL A 131 6.11 -11.34 35.69
C VAL A 131 4.67 -11.78 36.05
N ILE A 132 3.89 -12.27 35.08
CA ILE A 132 2.53 -12.77 35.33
C ILE A 132 2.56 -13.94 36.31
N ARG A 133 3.51 -14.87 36.15
CA ARG A 133 3.69 -16.01 37.06
C ARG A 133 4.03 -15.57 38.49
N LEU A 134 4.90 -14.57 38.64
CA LEU A 134 5.24 -13.98 39.93
C LEU A 134 4.06 -13.24 40.59
N LEU A 135 3.20 -12.61 39.80
CA LEU A 135 1.99 -11.95 40.31
C LEU A 135 0.90 -12.96 40.69
N ALA A 136 0.74 -14.04 39.92
CA ALA A 136 -0.23 -15.10 40.19
C ALA A 136 0.13 -15.97 41.42
N SER A 137 1.41 -16.00 41.81
CA SER A 137 1.90 -16.76 42.96
C SER A 137 1.88 -16.00 44.29
N ARG A 138 1.43 -14.73 44.31
CA ARG A 138 1.18 -13.99 45.55
C ARG A 138 -0.21 -14.31 46.07
N GLU A 139 -0.31 -14.85 47.29
CA GLU A 139 -1.60 -15.06 47.95
C GLU A 139 -2.29 -13.72 48.23
N ILE A 140 -3.55 -13.59 47.79
CA ILE A 140 -4.36 -12.38 47.98
C ILE A 140 -4.98 -12.44 49.38
N THR A 141 -4.32 -11.85 50.37
CA THR A 141 -4.98 -11.44 51.63
C THR A 141 -5.49 -10.02 51.49
N GLN A 142 -6.78 -9.86 51.18
CA GLN A 142 -7.67 -8.84 51.77
C GLN A 142 -9.11 -8.98 51.23
N ASP A 143 -10.04 -9.13 52.17
CA ASP A 143 -11.49 -8.92 52.14
C ASP A 143 -12.25 -9.11 50.81
N ARG A 144 -12.88 -10.29 50.71
CA ARG A 144 -14.05 -10.54 49.86
C ARG A 144 -15.27 -9.76 50.37
N LYS A 145 -15.31 -8.45 50.13
CA LYS A 145 -16.58 -7.75 49.94
C LYS A 145 -16.85 -7.70 48.45
N PHE A 146 -17.94 -8.35 48.04
CA PHE A 146 -18.44 -8.42 46.66
C PHE A 146 -18.43 -7.04 45.99
N ILE A 147 -17.38 -6.75 45.23
CA ILE A 147 -17.41 -5.71 44.20
C ILE A 147 -18.23 -6.32 43.06
N LYS A 148 -19.48 -5.88 42.93
CA LYS A 148 -20.28 -6.10 41.72
C LYS A 148 -19.38 -5.76 40.52
N LYS A 149 -19.19 -6.72 39.61
CA LYS A 149 -18.64 -6.47 38.28
C LYS A 149 -19.34 -5.24 37.70
N SER A 150 -18.68 -4.09 37.70
CA SER A 150 -18.95 -3.08 36.69
C SER A 150 -18.54 -3.73 35.37
N PRO A 151 -19.42 -3.82 34.36
CA PRO A 151 -19.00 -4.30 33.06
C PRO A 151 -17.94 -3.33 32.56
N LEU A 152 -16.72 -3.81 32.26
CA LEU A 152 -15.89 -3.09 31.31
C LEU A 152 -16.78 -2.91 30.09
N VAL A 153 -17.11 -1.66 29.75
CA VAL A 153 -17.78 -1.36 28.49
C VAL A 153 -16.75 -1.72 27.41
N ALA A 154 -16.84 -2.94 26.90
CA ALA A 154 -16.01 -3.39 25.79
C ALA A 154 -16.45 -2.57 24.57
N GLY A 155 -15.64 -1.59 24.18
CA GLY A 155 -15.83 -0.85 22.94
C GLY A 155 -15.94 -1.83 21.77
N LYS A 156 -16.66 -1.45 20.72
CA LYS A 156 -16.79 -2.27 19.51
C LYS A 156 -15.76 -1.84 18.48
N LEU A 157 -15.14 -2.83 17.85
CA LEU A 157 -14.18 -2.64 16.79
C LEU A 157 -14.82 -2.99 15.45
N VAL A 158 -14.75 -2.06 14.51
CA VAL A 158 -15.23 -2.20 13.14
C VAL A 158 -14.04 -2.00 12.22
N ILE A 159 -13.67 -2.99 11.42
CA ILE A 159 -12.58 -2.87 10.44
C ILE A 159 -13.18 -2.95 9.04
N LEU A 160 -13.02 -1.88 8.26
CA LEU A 160 -13.40 -1.82 6.86
C LEU A 160 -12.15 -1.98 6.00
N LYS A 161 -11.93 -3.18 5.46
CA LYS A 161 -10.79 -3.51 4.60
C LYS A 161 -11.16 -3.33 3.14
N ILE A 162 -10.41 -2.51 2.42
CA ILE A 162 -10.55 -2.35 0.97
C ILE A 162 -9.43 -3.16 0.34
N ILE A 163 -9.78 -4.32 -0.23
CA ILE A 163 -8.81 -5.33 -0.68
C ILE A 163 -8.22 -4.95 -2.03
N LYS A 164 -9.08 -4.66 -3.00
CA LYS A 164 -8.69 -4.44 -4.40
C LYS A 164 -9.70 -3.54 -5.09
N GLY A 165 -9.24 -2.81 -6.09
CA GLY A 165 -10.08 -1.95 -6.91
C GLY A 165 -9.48 -0.57 -7.14
N ASP A 166 -10.15 0.16 -8.02
CA ASP A 166 -9.89 1.57 -8.28
C ASP A 166 -11.23 2.30 -8.53
N PHE A 167 -11.18 3.62 -8.69
CA PHE A 167 -12.39 4.40 -8.96
C PHE A 167 -13.02 4.10 -10.33
N LYS A 168 -12.36 3.35 -11.23
CA LYS A 168 -12.88 3.01 -12.57
C LYS A 168 -13.57 1.66 -12.61
N THR A 169 -13.15 0.73 -11.76
CA THR A 169 -13.59 -0.67 -11.72
C THR A 169 -14.39 -0.99 -10.46
N GLY A 170 -14.39 -0.09 -9.47
CA GLY A 170 -15.02 -0.30 -8.17
C GLY A 170 -14.08 -0.99 -7.20
N PHE A 171 -14.48 -1.07 -5.92
CA PHE A 171 -13.66 -1.65 -4.86
C PHE A 171 -14.36 -2.83 -4.18
N THR A 172 -13.60 -3.90 -3.94
CA THR A 172 -14.04 -5.00 -3.07
C THR A 172 -13.74 -4.64 -1.61
N VAL A 173 -14.78 -4.69 -0.78
CA VAL A 173 -14.72 -4.30 0.63
C VAL A 173 -15.03 -5.49 1.52
N MET A 174 -14.29 -5.66 2.61
CA MET A 174 -14.59 -6.59 3.67
C MET A 174 -14.83 -5.83 4.97
N LEU A 175 -15.90 -6.16 5.66
CA LEU A 175 -16.23 -5.63 6.97
C LEU A 175 -15.99 -6.70 8.02
N GLN A 176 -15.18 -6.38 9.03
CA GLN A 176 -14.96 -7.22 10.21
C GLN A 176 -15.49 -6.51 11.46
N LEU A 177 -16.28 -7.22 12.26
CA LEU A 177 -16.94 -6.71 13.47
C LEU A 177 -16.51 -7.52 14.69
N GLY A 178 -16.04 -6.86 15.74
CA GLY A 178 -15.62 -7.51 16.98
C GLY A 178 -15.77 -6.60 18.20
N GLN A 179 -15.41 -7.15 19.36
CA GLN A 179 -15.13 -6.32 20.55
C GLN A 179 -13.68 -5.85 20.47
N ASP A 180 -13.43 -4.62 20.90
CA ASP A 180 -12.09 -4.05 20.92
C ASP A 180 -11.17 -4.91 21.79
N GLY A 181 -10.04 -5.34 21.23
CA GLY A 181 -9.12 -6.31 21.84
C GLY A 181 -9.48 -7.79 21.68
N MET A 182 -10.56 -8.15 20.97
CA MET A 182 -10.92 -9.55 20.67
C MET A 182 -10.94 -9.84 19.16
N LEU A 183 -10.89 -11.14 18.81
CA LEU A 183 -11.02 -11.60 17.43
C LEU A 183 -12.36 -11.15 16.82
N PRO A 184 -12.40 -10.82 15.52
CA PRO A 184 -13.62 -10.40 14.85
C PRO A 184 -14.65 -11.54 14.89
N SER A 185 -15.83 -11.21 15.40
CA SER A 185 -16.97 -12.11 15.56
C SER A 185 -17.81 -12.25 14.29
N THR A 186 -17.64 -11.37 13.31
CA THR A 186 -18.39 -11.41 12.04
C THR A 186 -17.55 -10.81 10.93
N GLU A 187 -17.54 -11.46 9.76
CA GLU A 187 -16.88 -10.99 8.55
C GLU A 187 -17.86 -11.06 7.37
N ILE A 188 -17.95 -9.97 6.59
CA ILE A 188 -18.90 -9.84 5.48
C ILE A 188 -18.23 -9.12 4.31
N SER A 189 -18.46 -9.62 3.10
CA SER A 189 -18.02 -9.00 1.86
C SER A 189 -19.06 -8.03 1.32
N GLY A 190 -18.60 -6.92 0.76
CA GLY A 190 -19.39 -5.94 0.03
C GLY A 190 -18.60 -5.33 -1.12
N SER A 191 -19.24 -4.44 -1.86
CA SER A 191 -18.63 -3.75 -3.00
C SER A 191 -18.92 -2.26 -2.89
N LEU A 192 -17.99 -1.45 -3.41
CA LEU A 192 -18.21 -0.04 -3.70
C LEU A 192 -18.15 0.11 -5.23
N PRO A 193 -19.14 0.77 -5.84
CA PRO A 193 -19.20 0.86 -7.29
C PRO A 193 -18.08 1.74 -7.85
N PRO A 194 -17.76 1.61 -9.15
CA PRO A 194 -16.95 2.59 -9.87
C PRO A 194 -17.49 4.00 -9.67
N PHE A 195 -16.60 4.95 -9.34
CA PHE A 195 -16.97 6.35 -9.28
C PHE A 195 -15.80 7.28 -9.65
N PRO A 196 -15.42 7.35 -10.95
CA PRO A 196 -14.29 8.14 -11.42
C PRO A 196 -14.42 9.64 -11.13
N GLU A 197 -15.66 10.15 -11.08
CA GLU A 197 -15.97 11.56 -10.83
C GLU A 197 -15.49 12.01 -9.45
N LEU A 198 -15.50 11.11 -8.46
CA LEU A 198 -15.05 11.39 -7.10
C LEU A 198 -13.54 11.62 -7.06
N GLU A 199 -12.77 10.80 -7.76
CA GLU A 199 -11.32 10.98 -7.86
C GLU A 199 -10.97 12.28 -8.58
N ALA A 200 -11.65 12.58 -9.69
CA ALA A 200 -11.44 13.83 -10.43
C ALA A 200 -11.72 15.06 -9.55
N THR A 201 -12.82 15.02 -8.80
CA THR A 201 -13.23 16.13 -7.91
C THR A 201 -12.26 16.27 -6.74
N TYR A 202 -11.75 15.16 -6.20
CA TYR A 202 -10.70 15.19 -5.19
C TYR A 202 -9.42 15.84 -5.70
N GLN A 203 -8.95 15.48 -6.90
CA GLN A 203 -7.74 16.09 -7.49
C GLN A 203 -7.95 17.59 -7.72
N GLN A 204 -9.13 17.98 -8.21
CA GLN A 204 -9.48 19.38 -8.42
C GLN A 204 -9.47 20.17 -7.11
N TRP A 205 -10.12 19.65 -6.06
CA TRP A 205 -10.10 20.25 -4.73
C TRP A 205 -8.66 20.38 -4.20
N LYS A 206 -7.83 19.34 -4.35
CA LYS A 206 -6.43 19.34 -3.91
C LYS A 206 -5.59 20.40 -4.61
N ILE A 207 -5.76 20.57 -5.93
CA ILE A 207 -5.08 21.63 -6.70
C ILE A 207 -5.51 23.01 -6.20
N LEU A 208 -6.82 23.23 -6.01
CA LEU A 208 -7.35 24.49 -5.49
C LEU A 208 -6.85 24.77 -4.07
N TYR A 209 -6.79 23.75 -3.22
CA TYR A 209 -6.28 23.85 -1.86
C TYR A 209 -4.81 24.24 -1.83
N HIS A 210 -3.96 23.62 -2.66
CA HIS A 210 -2.54 23.99 -2.75
C HIS A 210 -2.32 25.41 -3.32
N LYS A 211 -3.22 25.88 -4.19
CA LYS A 211 -3.18 27.26 -4.71
C LYS A 211 -3.49 28.32 -3.64
N LEU A 212 -4.06 27.96 -2.50
CA LEU A 212 -4.37 28.91 -1.42
C LEU A 212 -3.14 29.50 -0.72
N GLN A 213 -1.91 29.07 -1.05
CA GLN A 213 -0.65 29.57 -0.42
C GLN A 213 -0.83 29.82 1.09
N LEU A 214 -1.33 28.82 1.82
CA LEU A 214 -1.42 28.92 3.28
C LEU A 214 0.00 29.15 3.81
N PRO A 215 0.22 30.18 4.64
CA PRO A 215 1.55 30.49 5.12
C PRO A 215 2.12 29.27 5.85
N VAL A 216 3.18 28.68 5.26
CA VAL A 216 3.88 27.49 5.76
C VAL A 216 4.67 27.78 7.06
N ARG A 217 4.56 29.00 7.59
CA ARG A 217 5.23 29.47 8.81
C ARG A 217 4.29 30.39 9.60
N ILE A 218 4.36 30.31 10.92
CA ILE A 218 3.64 31.15 11.91
C ILE A 218 4.12 32.62 11.88
N SER A 219 4.45 33.16 10.70
CA SER A 219 4.88 34.55 10.53
C SER A 219 4.01 35.21 9.48
N GLY A 220 3.18 36.13 9.96
CA GLY A 220 2.11 36.77 9.21
C GLY A 220 2.57 37.48 7.95
N ARG A 221 2.05 37.01 6.81
CA ARG A 221 1.78 37.87 5.66
C ARG A 221 0.35 37.63 5.23
N LYS A 222 -0.52 38.63 5.45
CA LYS A 222 -1.86 38.66 4.88
C LYS A 222 -1.71 39.06 3.41
N VAL A 223 -1.95 38.12 2.52
CA VAL A 223 -2.17 38.40 1.09
C VAL A 223 -3.67 38.30 0.84
N ASN A 224 -4.23 39.25 0.09
CA ASN A 224 -5.66 39.27 -0.27
C ASN A 224 -6.02 38.00 -1.06
N LEU A 225 -6.73 37.07 -0.43
CA LEU A 225 -7.04 35.73 -0.95
C LEU A 225 -8.55 35.42 -0.95
N PHE A 226 -9.41 36.44 -0.97
CA PHE A 226 -10.84 36.26 -0.75
C PHE A 226 -11.54 35.51 -1.91
N SER A 227 -11.15 35.72 -3.16
CA SER A 227 -11.80 35.05 -4.31
C SER A 227 -11.41 33.58 -4.51
N SER A 228 -10.23 33.17 -4.04
CA SER A 228 -9.77 31.77 -4.18
C SER A 228 -10.26 30.86 -3.07
N GLN A 229 -10.59 31.42 -1.90
CA GLN A 229 -11.05 30.65 -0.75
C GLN A 229 -12.48 30.12 -0.94
N ASP A 230 -13.37 30.91 -1.53
CA ASP A 230 -14.76 30.49 -1.76
C ASP A 230 -14.84 29.39 -2.82
N VAL A 231 -14.07 29.49 -3.90
CA VAL A 231 -13.93 28.42 -4.91
C VAL A 231 -13.40 27.12 -4.30
N CYS A 232 -12.45 27.20 -3.37
CA CYS A 232 -11.96 26.01 -2.66
C CYS A 232 -13.02 25.42 -1.73
N LYS A 233 -13.79 26.25 -1.01
CA LYS A 233 -14.89 25.80 -0.13
C LYS A 233 -15.98 25.12 -0.95
N ASP A 234 -16.34 25.67 -2.10
CA ASP A 234 -17.37 25.09 -2.96
C ASP A 234 -16.92 23.76 -3.56
N SER A 235 -15.64 23.66 -3.97
CA SER A 235 -15.05 22.39 -4.39
C SER A 235 -15.02 21.35 -3.27
N ALA A 236 -14.79 21.76 -2.02
CA ALA A 236 -14.83 20.87 -0.86
C ALA A 236 -16.24 20.33 -0.58
N LYS A 237 -17.27 21.20 -0.66
CA LYS A 237 -18.67 20.81 -0.53
C LYS A 237 -19.10 19.84 -1.65
N LEU A 238 -18.60 20.04 -2.87
CA LEU A 238 -18.87 19.14 -3.98
C LEU A 238 -18.28 17.75 -3.73
N LEU A 239 -17.02 17.70 -3.26
CA LEU A 239 -16.35 16.46 -2.87
C LEU A 239 -17.12 15.72 -1.77
N GLU A 240 -17.53 16.43 -0.72
CA GLU A 240 -18.35 15.88 0.36
C GLU A 240 -19.66 15.30 -0.17
N LYS A 241 -20.37 16.03 -1.03
CA LYS A 241 -21.63 15.57 -1.64
C LYS A 241 -21.41 14.28 -2.43
N GLN A 242 -20.38 14.23 -3.27
CA GLN A 242 -20.07 13.04 -4.06
C GLN A 242 -19.70 11.85 -3.19
N LEU A 243 -18.89 12.06 -2.16
CA LEU A 243 -18.53 11.00 -1.22
C LEU A 243 -19.77 10.44 -0.50
N LYS A 244 -20.68 11.32 -0.04
CA LYS A 244 -21.96 10.89 0.55
C LYS A 244 -22.80 10.07 -0.42
N THR A 245 -22.90 10.48 -1.68
CA THR A 245 -23.63 9.72 -2.71
C THR A 245 -23.00 8.35 -2.94
N TRP A 246 -21.67 8.27 -3.00
CA TRP A 246 -20.95 7.02 -3.23
C TRP A 246 -21.16 6.01 -2.10
N LEU A 247 -21.11 6.48 -0.84
CA LEU A 247 -21.38 5.67 0.35
C LEU A 247 -22.86 5.28 0.52
N LYS A 248 -23.78 5.89 -0.25
CA LYS A 248 -25.21 5.53 -0.30
C LYS A 248 -25.55 4.53 -1.40
N SER A 249 -24.56 4.09 -2.17
CA SER A 249 -24.78 3.13 -3.25
C SER A 249 -25.40 1.82 -2.75
N GLU A 250 -26.21 1.19 -3.59
CA GLU A 250 -26.90 -0.07 -3.28
C GLU A 250 -25.90 -1.21 -3.02
N GLU A 251 -24.75 -1.21 -3.70
CA GLU A 251 -23.67 -2.19 -3.49
C GLU A 251 -23.07 -2.15 -2.08
N PHE A 252 -23.13 -0.99 -1.42
CA PHE A 252 -22.62 -0.80 -0.07
C PHE A 252 -23.68 -1.05 1.01
N TYR A 253 -24.95 -1.20 0.62
CA TYR A 253 -26.09 -1.40 1.53
C TYR A 253 -25.93 -2.63 2.46
N PRO A 254 -25.44 -3.81 2.00
CA PRO A 254 -25.28 -4.97 2.86
C PRO A 254 -24.36 -4.72 4.06
N LEU A 255 -23.34 -3.87 3.89
CA LEU A 255 -22.42 -3.52 4.97
C LEU A 255 -23.09 -2.56 5.96
N LYS A 256 -23.88 -1.60 5.47
CA LYS A 256 -24.63 -0.64 6.29
C LYS A 256 -25.69 -1.35 7.15
N ASP A 257 -26.49 -2.23 6.56
CA ASP A 257 -27.52 -3.00 7.27
C ASP A 257 -26.89 -3.84 8.41
N ARG A 258 -25.74 -4.46 8.13
CA ARG A 258 -25.03 -5.26 9.14
C ARG A 258 -24.45 -4.44 10.28
N LEU A 259 -23.95 -3.23 9.99
CA LEU A 259 -23.53 -2.28 11.02
C LEU A 259 -24.73 -1.89 11.90
N GLN A 260 -25.87 -1.58 11.30
CA GLN A 260 -27.10 -1.20 12.01
C GLN A 260 -27.66 -2.34 12.88
N GLN A 261 -27.56 -3.60 12.44
CA GLN A 261 -28.02 -4.76 13.20
C GLN A 261 -27.12 -5.07 14.42
N LYS A 262 -25.82 -4.79 14.32
CA LYS A 262 -24.83 -5.23 15.32
C LYS A 262 -24.37 -4.11 16.26
N LEU A 263 -24.61 -2.84 15.92
CA LEU A 263 -24.16 -1.68 16.69
C LEU A 263 -25.36 -0.93 17.28
N ASN A 264 -25.26 -0.55 18.56
CA ASN A 264 -26.22 0.31 19.25
C ASN A 264 -25.70 1.75 19.28
N SER A 265 -26.61 2.72 19.33
CA SER A 265 -26.28 4.16 19.36
C SER A 265 -25.47 4.61 20.58
N THR A 266 -25.41 3.78 21.62
CA THR A 266 -24.69 4.06 22.88
C THR A 266 -23.30 3.42 22.95
N ASP A 267 -22.97 2.55 21.99
CA ASP A 267 -21.71 1.82 21.95
C ASP A 267 -20.54 2.78 21.63
N GLU A 268 -19.41 2.60 22.31
CA GLU A 268 -18.13 3.21 21.94
C GLU A 268 -17.54 2.43 20.77
N ILE A 269 -17.37 3.08 19.61
CA ILE A 269 -17.04 2.37 18.37
C ILE A 269 -15.73 2.91 17.82
N ARG A 270 -14.78 2.02 17.59
CA ARG A 270 -13.56 2.31 16.84
C ARG A 270 -13.70 1.75 15.44
N LEU A 271 -13.81 2.62 14.44
CA LEU A 271 -13.88 2.26 13.04
C LEU A 271 -12.49 2.41 12.41
N ILE A 272 -11.93 1.33 11.88
CA ILE A 272 -10.63 1.32 11.22
C ILE A 272 -10.82 1.12 9.73
N LEU A 273 -10.43 2.10 8.91
CA LEU A 273 -10.30 1.92 7.48
C LEU A 273 -8.92 1.33 7.16
N GLN A 274 -8.89 0.20 6.46
CA GLN A 274 -7.66 -0.48 6.08
C GLN A 274 -7.56 -0.52 4.55
N THR A 275 -6.62 0.25 3.98
CA THR A 275 -6.46 0.36 2.52
C THR A 275 -5.04 0.78 2.12
N GLU A 276 -4.58 0.30 0.97
CA GLU A 276 -3.32 0.77 0.34
C GLU A 276 -3.55 1.96 -0.59
N HIS A 277 -4.80 2.25 -0.95
CA HIS A 277 -5.09 3.24 -1.98
C HIS A 277 -4.85 4.67 -1.46
N PRO A 278 -3.89 5.43 -2.02
CA PRO A 278 -3.47 6.72 -1.45
C PRO A 278 -4.59 7.76 -1.40
N THR A 279 -5.46 7.78 -2.40
CA THR A 279 -6.60 8.71 -2.46
C THR A 279 -7.61 8.42 -1.35
N LEU A 280 -7.89 7.13 -1.06
CA LEU A 280 -8.87 6.74 -0.05
C LEU A 280 -8.40 7.14 1.35
N LEU A 281 -7.10 7.03 1.65
CA LEU A 281 -6.54 7.50 2.92
C LEU A 281 -6.68 9.02 3.14
N ARG A 282 -6.98 9.79 2.08
CA ARG A 282 -7.08 11.25 2.12
C ARG A 282 -8.51 11.77 1.96
N LEU A 283 -9.49 10.88 1.81
CA LEU A 283 -10.90 11.28 1.75
C LEU A 283 -11.42 11.63 3.16
N PRO A 284 -12.38 12.56 3.25
CA PRO A 284 -12.96 12.98 4.52
C PRO A 284 -14.03 11.97 4.98
N TRP A 285 -13.62 10.79 5.43
CA TRP A 285 -14.54 9.71 5.84
C TRP A 285 -15.52 10.08 6.96
N GLN A 286 -15.24 11.15 7.70
CA GLN A 286 -16.09 11.66 8.79
C GLN A 286 -17.44 12.17 8.30
N VAL A 287 -17.57 12.43 7.00
CA VAL A 287 -18.84 12.84 6.40
C VAL A 287 -19.80 11.68 6.21
N TRP A 288 -19.40 10.45 6.56
CA TRP A 288 -20.25 9.28 6.48
C TRP A 288 -21.37 9.37 7.52
N GLU A 289 -22.62 9.23 7.06
CA GLU A 289 -23.83 9.32 7.88
C GLU A 289 -23.86 8.38 9.10
N ILE A 290 -23.01 7.33 9.13
CA ILE A 290 -22.92 6.46 10.29
C ILE A 290 -22.51 7.24 11.55
N PHE A 291 -21.62 8.23 11.44
CA PHE A 291 -21.17 9.02 12.59
C PHE A 291 -22.27 9.93 13.16
N GLU A 292 -23.33 10.22 12.39
CA GLU A 292 -24.51 10.93 12.89
C GLU A 292 -25.37 10.03 13.80
N HIS A 293 -25.41 8.72 13.50
CA HIS A 293 -26.19 7.73 14.25
C HIS A 293 -25.43 7.18 15.46
N TYR A 294 -24.10 7.23 15.42
CA TYR A 294 -23.21 6.72 16.46
C TYR A 294 -22.27 7.84 16.94
N PRO A 295 -22.69 8.68 17.89
CA PRO A 295 -21.92 9.86 18.31
C PRO A 295 -20.62 9.53 19.05
N LYS A 296 -20.47 8.29 19.53
CA LYS A 296 -19.24 7.77 20.14
C LYS A 296 -18.39 6.95 19.18
N ALA A 297 -18.65 7.05 17.87
CA ALA A 297 -17.85 6.39 16.86
C ALA A 297 -16.70 7.30 16.41
N GLU A 298 -15.48 6.76 16.40
CA GLU A 298 -14.30 7.44 15.88
C GLU A 298 -13.70 6.63 14.74
N ILE A 299 -13.15 7.33 13.73
CA ILE A 299 -12.39 6.66 12.67
C ILE A 299 -10.90 6.68 12.97
N ALA A 300 -10.22 5.62 12.54
CA ALA A 300 -8.79 5.54 12.37
C ALA A 300 -8.44 4.98 10.99
N LEU A 301 -7.23 5.30 10.51
CA LEU A 301 -6.70 4.79 9.26
C LEU A 301 -5.59 3.79 9.56
N SER A 302 -5.50 2.72 8.78
CA SER A 302 -4.45 1.70 8.87
C SER A 302 -4.02 1.23 7.49
N LEU A 303 -2.76 0.83 7.38
CA LEU A 303 -2.27 0.11 6.20
C LEU A 303 -2.64 -1.37 6.30
N PRO A 304 -2.77 -2.11 5.20
CA PRO A 304 -3.11 -3.53 5.23
C PRO A 304 -2.08 -4.40 5.95
N GLN A 305 -0.81 -4.06 5.81
CA GLN A 305 0.29 -4.68 6.52
C GLN A 305 0.64 -3.85 7.75
N TYR A 306 0.29 -4.35 8.93
CA TYR A 306 0.63 -3.75 10.22
C TYR A 306 0.83 -4.84 11.26
N ASP A 307 1.68 -4.58 12.24
CA ASP A 307 1.77 -5.40 13.45
C ASP A 307 0.82 -4.81 14.49
N GLN A 308 -0.04 -5.65 15.05
CA GLN A 308 -0.90 -5.22 16.15
C GLN A 308 -0.02 -4.99 17.39
N ALA A 309 0.11 -3.75 17.83
CA ALA A 309 0.73 -3.46 19.11
C ALA A 309 -0.07 -4.17 20.23
N GLU A 310 0.60 -5.03 21.01
CA GLU A 310 -0.02 -5.61 22.20
C GLU A 310 -0.50 -4.48 23.11
N SER A 311 -1.80 -4.46 23.42
CA SER A 311 -2.31 -3.55 24.43
C SER A 311 -1.68 -3.97 25.75
N VAL A 312 -0.67 -3.23 26.19
CA VAL A 312 -0.24 -3.33 27.58
C VAL A 312 -1.43 -2.84 28.40
N ASN A 313 -2.24 -3.78 28.89
CA ASN A 313 -3.30 -3.53 29.87
C ASN A 313 -2.64 -3.06 31.17
N LEU A 314 -2.12 -1.83 31.16
CA LEU A 314 -1.89 -1.08 32.37
C LEU A 314 -3.28 -0.68 32.84
N ASN A 315 -3.95 -1.60 33.55
CA ASN A 315 -5.16 -1.36 34.37
C ASN A 315 -4.84 -0.40 35.54
N LEU A 316 -4.08 0.65 35.28
CA LEU A 316 -3.95 1.81 36.14
C LEU A 316 -4.99 2.79 35.61
N PRO A 317 -6.05 3.11 36.36
CA PRO A 317 -6.95 4.20 36.00
C PRO A 317 -6.11 5.47 35.88
N ARG A 318 -5.76 5.85 34.65
CA ARG A 318 -5.00 7.06 34.39
C ARG A 318 -5.96 8.23 34.59
N THR A 319 -5.82 8.90 35.71
CA THR A 319 -6.64 10.06 36.11
C THR A 319 -6.41 11.31 35.25
N ARG A 320 -5.40 11.32 34.36
CA ARG A 320 -5.09 12.44 33.46
C ARG A 320 -4.83 11.99 32.03
N VAL A 321 -5.51 12.64 31.09
CA VAL A 321 -5.30 12.53 29.65
C VAL A 321 -3.91 13.10 29.30
N ARG A 322 -3.14 12.40 28.46
CA ARG A 322 -1.85 12.89 27.94
C ARG A 322 -2.07 13.43 26.53
N ILE A 323 -2.09 14.75 26.41
CA ILE A 323 -2.19 15.44 25.11
C ILE A 323 -0.78 15.60 24.54
N LEU A 324 -0.55 15.11 23.32
CA LEU A 324 0.76 15.20 22.66
C LEU A 324 1.03 16.62 22.13
N ALA A 325 0.05 17.20 21.44
CA ALA A 325 0.08 18.56 20.94
C ALA A 325 -1.36 19.03 20.66
N ILE A 326 -1.62 20.34 20.79
CA ILE A 326 -2.83 20.99 20.29
C ILE A 326 -2.39 21.92 19.16
N LEU A 327 -2.94 21.70 17.97
CA LEU A 327 -2.63 22.50 16.77
C LEU A 327 -3.89 23.25 16.36
N GLY A 328 -3.80 24.59 16.29
CA GLY A 328 -4.95 25.44 15.99
C GLY A 328 -4.54 26.87 15.67
N ASN A 329 -5.49 27.65 15.17
CA ASN A 329 -5.35 29.08 14.96
C ASN A 329 -5.64 29.80 16.28
N ASN A 330 -4.90 30.87 16.60
CA ASN A 330 -5.10 31.67 17.81
C ASN A 330 -6.22 32.73 17.66
N GLN A 331 -6.88 32.79 16.51
CA GLN A 331 -8.05 33.64 16.31
C GLN A 331 -9.15 33.25 17.30
N ASP A 332 -9.63 34.25 18.05
CA ASP A 332 -10.69 34.16 19.06
C ASP A 332 -10.40 33.25 20.26
N ILE A 333 -9.14 32.86 20.48
CA ILE A 333 -8.70 32.07 21.63
C ILE A 333 -7.65 32.86 22.42
N ASN A 334 -7.91 33.10 23.71
CA ASN A 334 -6.92 33.72 24.59
C ASN A 334 -5.89 32.69 25.04
N VAL A 335 -4.80 32.57 24.29
CA VAL A 335 -3.69 31.64 24.55
C VAL A 335 -2.82 32.02 25.77
N HIS A 336 -3.16 33.09 26.49
CA HIS A 336 -2.43 33.60 27.65
C HIS A 336 -3.26 33.61 28.95
N LYS A 337 -4.46 33.03 28.95
CA LYS A 337 -5.29 32.90 30.15
C LYS A 337 -5.18 31.45 30.64
N ASP A 338 -4.62 31.28 31.83
CA ASP A 338 -4.43 29.98 32.50
C ASP A 338 -5.74 29.25 32.83
#